data_AF-A0A962Q7K6-F1
#
_entry.id   AF-A0A962Q7K6-F1
#
_cell.length_a   1.000
_cell.length_b   1.000
_cell.length_c   1.000
_cell.angle_alpha   90.00
_cell.angle_beta   90.00
_cell.angle_gamma   90.00
#
_symmetry.space_group_name_H-M   'P 1'
#
loop_
_entity.id
_entity.type
_entity.pdbx_description
1 polymer ?
#
loop_
_entity_poly.entity_id
_entity_poly.type
_entity_poly.pdbx_seq_one_letter_code
_entity_poly.pdbx_strand_id
1 'polypeptide(L)' 'MEKFATIYQRACERKGGEAALKRLMPRVRSPRALAGTGDDRYLAEMTRCVFQAGFVWRVVDH' A
#
# COMPACT_ATOMS: atom_id res chain seq x y z
N MET A 1 12.76 -4.52 14.14
CA MET A 1 11.77 -3.88 13.25
C MET A 1 12.07 -2.38 13.26
N GLU A 2 12.25 -1.75 12.11
CA GLU A 2 12.56 -0.32 12.02
C GLU A 2 11.33 0.52 12.42
N LYS A 3 11.53 1.70 13.02
CA LYS A 3 10.42 2.58 13.40
C LYS A 3 9.73 3.11 12.15
N PHE A 4 8.40 3.19 12.18
CA PHE A 4 7.60 3.74 11.08
C PHE A 4 8.07 5.14 10.66
N ALA A 5 8.43 6.00 11.62
CA ALA A 5 8.95 7.33 11.34
C ALA A 5 10.17 7.33 10.41
N THR A 6 11.09 6.38 10.58
CA THR A 6 12.27 6.24 9.72
C THR A 6 11.91 5.78 8.32
N ILE A 7 10.92 4.88 8.20
CA ILE A 7 10.38 4.44 6.90
C ILE A 7 9.72 5.63 6.18
N TYR A 8 8.90 6.40 6.89
CA TYR A 8 8.21 7.57 6.38
C TYR A 8 9.19 8.64 5.88
N GLN A 9 10.22 8.95 6.68
CA GLN A 9 11.22 9.95 6.33
C GLN A 9 11.97 9.59 5.04
N ARG A 10 12.42 8.33 4.91
CA ARG A 10 13.05 7.86 3.67
C ARG A 10 12.10 7.92 2.47
N ALA A 11 10.82 7.67 2.67
CA ALA A 11 9.82 7.79 1.61
C ALA A 11 9.66 9.26 1.17
N CYS A 12 9.61 10.20 2.11
CA CYS A 12 9.60 11.64 1.83
C CYS A 12 10.84 12.05 1.02
N GLU A 13 12.04 11.66 1.45
CA GLU A 13 13.30 11.96 0.76
C GLU A 13 13.32 11.44 -0.68
N ARG A 14 12.85 10.19 -0.89
CA ARG A 14 12.83 9.55 -2.22
C ARG A 14 11.76 10.09 -3.16
N LYS A 15 10.68 10.66 -2.63
CA LYS A 15 9.48 11.05 -3.39
C LYS A 15 9.31 12.55 -3.54
N GLY A 16 10.28 13.36 -3.11
CA GLY A 16 10.26 14.83 -3.27
C GLY A 16 9.53 15.57 -2.15
N GLY A 17 9.61 15.05 -0.92
CA GLY A 17 9.06 15.64 0.29
C GLY A 17 7.67 15.12 0.68
N GLU A 18 7.18 15.59 1.83
CA GLU A 18 5.95 15.10 2.45
C GLU A 18 4.70 15.37 1.60
N ALA A 19 4.61 16.56 1.00
CA ALA A 19 3.47 16.93 0.15
C ALA A 19 3.42 16.07 -1.13
N ALA A 20 4.58 15.76 -1.72
CA ALA A 20 4.65 14.90 -2.89
C ALA A 20 4.32 13.45 -2.54
N LEU A 21 4.82 12.95 -1.39
CA LEU A 21 4.46 11.63 -0.88
C LEU A 21 2.95 11.53 -0.61
N LYS A 22 2.34 12.52 0.04
CA LYS A 22 0.90 12.55 0.33
C LYS A 22 0.04 12.49 -0.94
N ARG A 23 0.48 13.10 -2.04
CA ARG A 23 -0.21 13.00 -3.34
C ARG A 23 -0.14 11.60 -3.97
N LEU A 24 0.90 10.84 -3.68
CA LEU A 24 1.05 9.45 -4.14
C LEU A 24 0.27 8.45 -3.28
N MET A 25 -0.14 8.85 -2.08
CA MET A 25 -0.89 7.96 -1.19
C MET A 25 -2.33 7.78 -1.68
N PRO A 26 -2.87 6.55 -1.62
CA PRO A 26 -4.26 6.31 -1.96
C PRO A 26 -5.17 6.99 -0.95
N ARG A 27 -6.40 7.29 -1.39
CA ARG A 27 -7.42 7.83 -0.49
C ARG A 27 -7.82 6.76 0.53
N VAL A 28 -7.63 7.07 1.81
CA VAL A 28 -8.01 6.16 2.91
C VAL A 28 -9.52 6.00 2.94
N ARG A 29 -10.00 4.75 2.93
CA ARG A 29 -11.43 4.43 3.03
C ARG A 29 -11.90 4.57 4.48
N SER A 30 -13.16 4.96 4.66
CA SER A 30 -13.74 5.06 6.01
C SER A 30 -13.92 3.67 6.64
N PRO A 31 -13.95 3.54 7.97
CA PRO A 31 -14.16 2.27 8.66
C PRO A 31 -15.44 1.54 8.20
N ARG A 32 -16.52 2.29 7.98
CA ARG A 32 -17.79 1.74 7.47
C ARG A 32 -17.64 1.18 6.05
N ALA A 33 -16.90 1.86 5.18
CA ALA A 33 -16.64 1.38 3.81
C ALA A 33 -15.75 0.13 3.81
N LEU A 34 -14.81 0.03 4.75
CA LEU A 34 -14.00 -1.16 4.95
C LEU A 34 -14.85 -2.33 5.46
N ALA A 35 -15.69 -2.11 6.47
CA ALA A 35 -16.58 -3.14 7.01
C ALA A 35 -17.61 -3.66 5.99
N GLY A 36 -18.01 -2.83 5.02
CA GLY A 36 -18.88 -3.25 3.92
C GLY A 36 -18.15 -3.89 2.74
N THR A 37 -16.82 -4.03 2.77
CA THR A 37 -16.06 -4.71 1.73
C THR A 37 -16.10 -6.22 1.99
N GLY A 38 -16.43 -7.01 0.96
CA GLY A 38 -16.49 -8.47 1.08
C GLY A 38 -15.12 -9.09 1.37
N ASP A 39 -15.14 -10.20 2.11
CA ASP A 39 -13.92 -10.93 2.53
C ASP A 39 -13.06 -11.36 1.34
N ASP A 40 -13.69 -11.68 0.20
CA ASP A 40 -13.02 -12.07 -1.04
C ASP A 40 -12.04 -11.01 -1.54
N ARG A 41 -12.33 -9.71 -1.34
CA ARG A 41 -11.44 -8.61 -1.72
C ARG A 41 -10.21 -8.54 -0.83
N TYR A 42 -10.35 -8.80 0.46
CA TYR A 42 -9.21 -8.84 1.38
C TYR A 42 -8.31 -10.05 1.09
N LEU A 43 -8.91 -11.22 0.85
CA LEU A 43 -8.18 -12.42 0.45
C LEU A 43 -7.42 -12.21 -0.87
N ALA A 44 -8.05 -11.59 -1.87
CA ALA A 44 -7.40 -11.25 -3.13
C ALA A 44 -6.18 -10.35 -2.94
N GLU A 45 -6.27 -9.31 -2.11
CA GLU A 45 -5.12 -8.41 -1.85
C GLU A 45 -4.00 -9.13 -1.09
N MET A 46 -4.33 -10.00 -0.14
CA MET A 46 -3.33 -10.83 0.56
C MET A 46 -2.60 -11.75 -0.43
N THR A 47 -3.34 -12.43 -1.29
CA THR A 47 -2.78 -13.27 -2.36
C THR A 47 -1.90 -12.44 -3.30
N ARG A 48 -2.33 -11.23 -3.68
CA ARG A 48 -1.55 -10.29 -4.48
C ARG A 48 -0.20 -9.96 -3.83
N CYS A 49 -0.21 -9.63 -2.54
CA CYS A 49 1.01 -9.33 -1.77
C CYS A 49 1.98 -10.52 -1.73
N VAL A 50 1.47 -11.74 -1.55
CA VAL A 50 2.28 -12.97 -1.57
C VAL A 50 2.93 -13.16 -2.93
N PHE A 51 2.17 -13.00 -4.02
CA PHE A 51 2.73 -13.11 -5.37
C PHE A 51 3.73 -12.00 -5.68
N GLN A 52 3.54 -10.77 -5.19
CA GLN A 52 4.51 -9.69 -5.35
C GLN A 52 5.84 -9.94 -4.63
N ALA A 53 5.84 -10.72 -3.55
CA ALA A 53 7.07 -11.08 -2.83
C ALA A 53 7.86 -12.18 -3.54
N GLY A 54 7.19 -13.04 -4.34
CA GLY A 54 7.79 -14.18 -5.03
C GLY A 54 7.96 -14.05 -6.55
N PHE A 55 7.25 -13.14 -7.21
CA PHE A 55 7.24 -12.94 -8.68
C PHE A 55 7.55 -11.48 -9.06
N VAL A 56 7.91 -11.27 -10.34
CA VAL A 56 8.17 -9.94 -10.90
C VAL A 56 6.87 -9.11 -10.89
N TRP A 57 6.91 -7.97 -10.19
CA TRP A 57 5.82 -6.98 -10.05
C TRP A 57 5.01 -6.67 -11.33
N ARG A 58 5.65 -6.75 -12.50
CA ARG A 58 5.04 -6.45 -13.80
C ARG A 58 3.96 -7.44 -14.26
N VAL A 59 3.85 -8.61 -13.64
CA VAL A 59 2.91 -9.65 -14.08
C VAL A 59 1.60 -9.61 -13.26
N VAL A 60 1.61 -8.97 -12.09
CA VAL A 60 0.51 -9.06 -11.11
C VAL A 60 -0.58 -8.00 -11.35
N ASP A 61 -0.21 -6.83 -11.90
CA ASP A 61 -1.16 -5.78 -12.28
C ASP A 61 -1.19 -5.68 -13.82
N HIS A 62 -2.29 -6.13 -14.43
CA HIS A 62 -2.68 -5.88 -15.81
C HIS A 62 -3.91 -4.96 -15.83
#